data_AF-A0A960YM36-F1
#
_entry.id   AF-A0A960YM36-F1
#
_cell.length_a   1.000
_cell.length_b   1.000
_cell.length_c   1.000
_cell.angle_alpha   90.00
_cell.angle_beta   90.00
_cell.angle_gamma   90.00
#
_symmetry.space_group_name_H-M   'P 1'
#
loop_
_entity.id
_entity.type
_entity.pdbx_description
1 polymer ?
#
loop_
_entity_poly.entity_id
_entity_poly.type
_entity_poly.pdbx_seq_one_letter_code
_entity_poly.pdbx_strand_id
1 'polypeptide(L)'
;MKDSLERGILRFHKGMALTVIGLAVFAAHCSAVQNAPLSSCQEIRGIPGPADMALDERSSFGGDRLIVASQERRSHDPEGEYLSGGAIYFVPLSGRNRFQAIRFSFNGRDEYPFHPEGLDLISSGGSKYLYVVNYARMQQPAVELFRVDRDTLVFMGRYRNSAIQAPSDIVGLGVDQFYLLNGRSDNALVRMGRGLLFQGSGNLYYVDQYEATMVLRGLSSPSSLALSSDGTTLWIADGSSLKGYQRGAGSQLDFIGSISLDGRPGRLSYRDGQIVTAILPGSWAMRSHASDSASKVSSTLIQADAGTGSVQLIYQDDGSEMSAANGAIRNGGKIYLGQVYDSFLLACDYP
;
A
#
# COMPACT_ATOMS: atom_id res chain seq x y z
N MET A 1 -30.99 15.85 82.93
CA MET A 1 -30.34 16.19 84.22
C MET A 1 -29.04 15.42 84.28
N LYS A 2 -27.91 16.15 84.34
CA LYS A 2 -26.51 15.71 84.47
C LYS A 2 -25.91 15.07 83.20
N ASP A 3 -24.98 15.73 82.50
CA ASP A 3 -23.58 16.09 82.86
C ASP A 3 -22.81 14.89 83.42
N SER A 4 -21.55 14.62 83.12
CA SER A 4 -20.52 15.06 82.17
C SER A 4 -19.38 14.06 82.38
N LEU A 5 -18.37 14.02 81.48
CA LEU A 5 -16.92 13.86 81.78
C LEU A 5 -16.16 13.27 80.59
N GLU A 6 -15.50 14.18 79.86
CA GLU A 6 -14.08 14.17 79.51
C GLU A 6 -13.26 12.87 79.63
N ARG A 7 -12.59 12.47 78.53
CA ARG A 7 -11.13 12.62 78.32
C ARG A 7 -10.64 11.74 77.16
N GLY A 8 -9.57 12.21 76.49
CA GLY A 8 -8.51 11.29 76.04
C GLY A 8 -8.18 11.31 74.56
N ILE A 9 -7.27 12.19 74.19
CA ILE A 9 -6.56 12.24 72.91
C ILE A 9 -5.68 10.98 72.75
N LEU A 10 -5.73 10.32 71.57
CA LEU A 10 -4.54 9.67 71.00
C LEU A 10 -4.60 9.70 69.47
N ARG A 11 -3.66 10.46 68.91
CA ARG A 11 -3.38 10.60 67.48
C ARG A 11 -2.80 9.30 66.93
N PHE A 12 -3.31 8.85 65.79
CA PHE A 12 -2.53 8.08 64.83
C PHE A 12 -2.66 8.73 63.45
N HIS A 13 -1.58 9.37 63.01
CA HIS A 13 -1.33 9.67 61.61
C HIS A 13 -0.76 8.41 60.95
N LYS A 14 -1.35 8.00 59.83
CA LYS A 14 -0.62 7.60 58.61
C LYS A 14 -1.62 7.55 57.46
N GLY A 15 -1.43 8.50 56.54
CA GLY A 15 -2.28 8.70 55.37
C GLY A 15 -2.23 7.50 54.43
N MET A 16 -3.41 7.07 54.04
CA MET A 16 -3.63 6.18 52.91
C MET A 16 -4.04 7.07 51.73
N ALA A 17 -3.07 7.46 50.92
CA ALA A 17 -3.32 8.17 49.67
C ALA A 17 -3.88 7.15 48.66
N LEU A 18 -5.20 7.17 48.48
CA LEU A 18 -5.86 6.49 47.36
C LEU A 18 -5.35 7.14 46.06
N THR A 19 -4.48 6.45 45.35
CA THR A 19 -4.09 6.86 43.99
C THR A 19 -5.22 6.44 43.06
N VAL A 20 -6.14 7.35 42.78
CA VAL A 20 -7.13 7.18 41.72
C VAL A 20 -6.36 7.29 40.40
N ILE A 21 -6.08 6.13 39.78
CA ILE A 21 -5.62 6.09 38.40
C ILE A 21 -6.81 6.54 37.55
N GLY A 22 -6.82 7.82 37.20
CA GLY A 22 -7.76 8.34 36.21
C GLY A 22 -7.54 7.63 34.89
N LEU A 23 -8.53 6.85 34.45
CA LEU A 23 -8.61 6.42 33.06
C LEU A 23 -8.67 7.69 32.20
N ALA A 24 -7.55 8.05 31.58
CA ALA A 24 -7.57 8.98 30.48
C ALA A 24 -8.35 8.29 29.34
N VAL A 25 -9.63 8.62 29.23
CA VAL A 25 -10.43 8.33 28.04
C VAL A 25 -9.76 9.12 26.92
N PHE A 26 -8.95 8.45 26.11
CA PHE A 26 -8.59 8.97 24.80
C PHE A 26 -9.91 9.09 24.03
N ALA A 27 -10.45 10.30 23.98
CA ALA A 27 -11.42 10.65 22.97
C ALA A 27 -10.71 10.53 21.62
N ALA A 28 -10.79 9.34 21.04
CA ALA A 28 -10.57 9.16 19.62
C ALA A 28 -11.51 10.17 18.96
N HIS A 29 -10.93 11.19 18.34
CA HIS A 29 -11.70 12.07 17.49
C HIS A 29 -12.10 11.20 16.30
N CYS A 30 -13.26 10.54 16.42
CA CYS A 30 -14.00 10.10 15.26
C CYS A 30 -14.41 11.40 14.56
N SER A 31 -13.53 11.89 13.68
CA SER A 31 -13.95 12.80 12.62
C SER A 31 -15.13 12.11 11.95
N ALA A 32 -16.31 12.71 12.06
CA ALA A 32 -17.49 12.20 11.38
C ALA A 32 -17.12 12.00 9.91
N VAL A 33 -17.41 10.81 9.38
CA VAL A 33 -17.21 10.50 7.96
C VAL A 33 -17.94 11.59 7.17
N GLN A 34 -17.20 12.47 6.51
CA GLN A 34 -17.78 13.44 5.59
C GLN A 34 -17.98 12.65 4.31
N ASN A 35 -19.21 12.21 4.02
CA ASN A 35 -19.48 11.54 2.76
C ASN A 35 -19.07 12.47 1.61
N ALA A 36 -17.98 12.11 0.94
CA ALA A 36 -17.44 12.75 -0.24
C ALA A 36 -17.53 11.71 -1.37
N PRO A 37 -18.74 11.41 -1.87
CA PRO A 37 -18.91 10.36 -2.85
C PRO A 37 -18.33 10.79 -4.20
N LEU A 38 -17.77 9.84 -4.93
CA LEU A 38 -17.52 10.03 -6.36
C LEU A 38 -18.81 9.73 -7.14
N SER A 39 -18.89 10.23 -8.36
CA SER A 39 -20.07 10.03 -9.21
C SER A 39 -19.86 8.93 -10.25
N SER A 40 -20.97 8.35 -10.72
CA SER A 40 -20.99 7.35 -11.81
C SER A 40 -20.06 6.15 -11.57
N CYS A 41 -20.01 5.67 -10.33
CA CYS A 41 -19.18 4.55 -9.94
C CYS A 41 -19.76 3.20 -10.37
N GLN A 42 -18.89 2.30 -10.80
CA GLN A 42 -19.25 0.93 -11.17
C GLN A 42 -18.15 -0.05 -10.80
N GLU A 43 -18.55 -1.26 -10.42
CA GLU A 43 -17.61 -2.32 -10.14
C GLU A 43 -17.09 -3.00 -11.41
N ILE A 44 -15.79 -3.20 -11.47
CA ILE A 44 -15.10 -4.07 -12.42
C ILE A 44 -14.80 -5.38 -11.71
N ARG A 45 -15.73 -6.34 -11.83
CA ARG A 45 -15.69 -7.62 -11.10
C ARG A 45 -14.76 -8.64 -11.73
N GLY A 46 -14.44 -9.69 -10.98
CA GLY A 46 -13.68 -10.85 -11.45
C GLY A 46 -12.17 -10.74 -11.22
N ILE A 47 -11.74 -9.81 -10.35
CA ILE A 47 -10.35 -9.60 -9.98
C ILE A 47 -10.25 -9.76 -8.45
N PRO A 48 -9.93 -10.95 -7.92
CA PRO A 48 -9.79 -11.16 -6.47
C PRO A 48 -8.65 -10.34 -5.85
N GLY A 49 -8.94 -9.56 -4.82
CA GLY A 49 -7.95 -8.78 -4.07
C GLY A 49 -6.98 -7.97 -4.95
N PRO A 50 -7.49 -7.01 -5.76
CA PRO A 50 -6.69 -6.18 -6.65
C PRO A 50 -5.81 -5.17 -5.87
N ALA A 51 -4.66 -5.65 -5.41
CA ALA A 51 -3.85 -4.97 -4.40
C ALA A 51 -3.06 -3.77 -4.92
N ASP A 52 -2.67 -3.81 -6.19
CA ASP A 52 -1.90 -2.77 -6.84
C ASP A 52 -2.17 -2.73 -8.34
N MET A 53 -1.90 -1.58 -8.96
CA MET A 53 -2.22 -1.31 -10.36
C MET A 53 -1.16 -0.45 -11.03
N ALA A 54 -1.03 -0.59 -12.35
CA ALA A 54 -0.30 0.33 -13.21
C ALA A 54 -1.16 0.68 -14.43
N LEU A 55 -0.93 1.88 -14.97
CA LEU A 55 -1.58 2.32 -16.20
C LEU A 55 -0.66 2.05 -17.40
N ASP A 56 -1.13 1.21 -18.31
CA ASP A 56 -0.51 0.98 -19.61
C ASP A 56 -1.18 1.88 -20.67
N GLU A 57 -0.63 3.08 -20.84
CA GLU A 57 -1.10 4.07 -21.82
C GLU A 57 -0.69 3.69 -23.25
N ARG A 58 -1.58 3.86 -24.23
CA ARG A 58 -1.31 3.46 -25.62
C ARG A 58 -0.86 1.99 -25.72
N SER A 59 -1.54 1.12 -24.99
CA SER A 59 -1.24 -0.31 -25.00
C SER A 59 -1.41 -0.92 -26.40
N SER A 60 -0.94 -2.15 -26.57
CA SER A 60 -1.10 -2.92 -27.81
C SER A 60 -2.57 -3.22 -28.19
N PHE A 61 -3.55 -2.84 -27.36
CA PHE A 61 -4.97 -2.83 -27.71
C PHE A 61 -5.44 -1.60 -28.50
N GLY A 62 -4.56 -0.62 -28.75
CA GLY A 62 -4.92 0.63 -29.43
C GLY A 62 -5.60 1.65 -28.51
N GLY A 63 -5.44 1.50 -27.19
CA GLY A 63 -5.96 2.39 -26.16
C GLY A 63 -5.36 2.05 -24.79
N ASP A 64 -5.78 2.74 -23.74
CA ASP A 64 -5.23 2.52 -22.41
C ASP A 64 -5.85 1.30 -21.72
N ARG A 65 -5.08 0.67 -20.83
CA ARG A 65 -5.55 -0.40 -19.95
C ARG A 65 -4.92 -0.27 -18.57
N LEU A 66 -5.60 -0.78 -17.55
CA LEU A 66 -4.96 -1.05 -16.26
C LEU A 66 -4.30 -2.43 -16.32
N ILE A 67 -3.18 -2.57 -15.63
CA ILE A 67 -2.56 -3.86 -15.28
C ILE A 67 -2.68 -3.98 -13.76
N VAL A 68 -3.14 -5.14 -13.27
CA VAL A 68 -3.61 -5.29 -11.88
C VAL A 68 -3.00 -6.55 -11.26
N ALA A 69 -2.32 -6.40 -10.12
CA ALA A 69 -1.91 -7.54 -9.30
C ALA A 69 -3.11 -8.06 -8.49
N SER A 70 -3.39 -9.35 -8.59
CA SER A 70 -4.55 -9.99 -8.00
C SER A 70 -4.15 -11.23 -7.21
N GLN A 71 -4.64 -11.30 -5.98
CA GLN A 71 -4.46 -12.43 -5.08
C GLN A 71 -5.68 -12.53 -4.18
N GLU A 72 -6.27 -13.73 -4.10
CA GLU A 72 -7.30 -14.00 -3.09
C GLU A 72 -6.63 -14.26 -1.74
N ARG A 73 -6.97 -13.44 -0.74
CA ARG A 73 -6.25 -13.31 0.54
C ARG A 73 -7.07 -13.71 1.76
N ARG A 74 -8.26 -14.29 1.63
CA ARG A 74 -9.00 -14.82 2.80
C ARG A 74 -8.77 -16.31 2.98
N SER A 75 -8.53 -17.02 1.89
CA SER A 75 -8.36 -18.47 1.89
C SER A 75 -6.89 -18.88 2.05
N HIS A 76 -6.53 -19.47 3.20
CA HIS A 76 -5.18 -19.93 3.52
C HIS A 76 -5.18 -21.32 4.15
N ASP A 77 -4.05 -22.00 4.07
CA ASP A 77 -3.78 -23.21 4.84
C ASP A 77 -3.38 -22.90 6.31
N PRO A 78 -3.21 -23.91 7.18
CA PRO A 78 -2.77 -23.70 8.56
C PRO A 78 -1.38 -23.10 8.73
N GLU A 79 -0.54 -23.12 7.69
CA GLU A 79 0.80 -22.50 7.68
C GLU A 79 0.74 -21.02 7.24
N GLY A 80 -0.42 -20.56 6.79
CA GLY A 80 -0.67 -19.20 6.33
C GLY A 80 -0.42 -18.99 4.84
N GLU A 81 -0.18 -20.06 4.07
CA GLU A 81 0.01 -19.97 2.62
C GLU A 81 -1.35 -19.85 1.91
N TYR A 82 -1.40 -19.03 0.87
CA TYR A 82 -2.64 -18.82 0.11
C TYR A 82 -3.04 -20.08 -0.64
N LEU A 83 -4.31 -20.48 -0.53
CA LEU A 83 -4.82 -21.66 -1.24
C LEU A 83 -5.00 -21.42 -2.74
N SER A 84 -5.17 -20.16 -3.14
CA SER A 84 -5.36 -19.77 -4.54
C SER A 84 -4.08 -19.17 -5.10
N GLY A 85 -3.68 -19.60 -6.30
CA GLY A 85 -2.63 -18.94 -7.06
C GLY A 85 -3.07 -17.54 -7.50
N GLY A 86 -2.15 -16.60 -7.45
CA GLY A 86 -2.36 -15.24 -7.92
C GLY A 86 -2.34 -15.10 -9.43
N ALA A 87 -2.59 -13.88 -9.89
CA ALA A 87 -2.61 -13.56 -11.30
C ALA A 87 -2.33 -12.07 -11.54
N ILE A 88 -1.88 -11.77 -12.77
CA ILE A 88 -1.94 -10.40 -13.29
C ILE A 88 -3.13 -10.33 -14.25
N TYR A 89 -3.98 -9.34 -14.04
CA TYR A 89 -5.08 -9.01 -14.96
C TYR A 89 -4.72 -7.75 -15.73
N PHE A 90 -5.36 -7.58 -16.88
CA PHE A 90 -5.55 -6.27 -17.47
C PHE A 90 -7.02 -5.94 -17.68
N VAL A 91 -7.30 -4.64 -17.69
CA VAL A 91 -8.64 -4.09 -17.89
C VAL A 91 -8.57 -3.02 -18.97
N PRO A 92 -9.08 -3.28 -20.19
CA PRO A 92 -9.18 -2.25 -21.21
C PRO A 92 -10.06 -1.08 -20.74
N LEU A 93 -9.62 0.16 -20.99
CA LEU A 93 -10.35 1.37 -20.57
C LEU A 93 -11.17 2.00 -21.71
N SER A 94 -11.13 1.41 -22.90
CA SER A 94 -11.88 1.83 -24.08
C SER A 94 -12.27 0.63 -24.95
N GLY A 95 -13.10 0.88 -25.97
CA GLY A 95 -13.56 -0.14 -26.90
C GLY A 95 -14.63 -1.08 -26.33
N ARG A 96 -14.90 -2.18 -27.03
CA ARG A 96 -16.00 -3.12 -26.71
C ARG A 96 -15.76 -3.92 -25.43
N ASN A 97 -14.51 -4.16 -25.07
CA ASN A 97 -14.12 -4.92 -23.88
C ASN A 97 -13.81 -4.00 -22.69
N ARG A 98 -14.28 -2.74 -22.73
CA ARG A 98 -14.05 -1.77 -21.67
C ARG A 98 -14.57 -2.33 -20.34
N PHE A 99 -13.74 -2.23 -19.30
CA PHE A 99 -14.07 -2.72 -17.95
C PHE A 99 -14.31 -4.23 -17.86
N GLN A 100 -13.77 -5.00 -18.81
CA GLN A 100 -13.66 -6.44 -18.67
C GLN A 100 -12.33 -6.81 -18.01
N ALA A 101 -12.37 -7.59 -16.93
CA ALA A 101 -11.19 -8.19 -16.34
C ALA A 101 -10.70 -9.36 -17.21
N ILE A 102 -9.48 -9.26 -17.72
CA ILE A 102 -8.88 -10.30 -18.57
C ILE A 102 -7.55 -10.72 -17.94
N ARG A 103 -7.36 -12.02 -17.72
CA ARG A 103 -6.12 -12.56 -17.15
C ARG A 103 -5.03 -12.58 -18.22
N PHE A 104 -3.82 -12.13 -17.88
CA PHE A 104 -2.66 -12.34 -18.75
C PHE A 104 -2.28 -13.83 -18.80
N SER A 105 -1.88 -14.30 -19.98
CA SER A 105 -1.10 -15.54 -20.10
C SER A 105 0.37 -15.28 -19.79
N PHE A 106 1.06 -16.29 -19.26
CA PHE A 106 2.51 -16.25 -19.11
C PHE A 106 3.18 -17.04 -20.23
N ASN A 107 4.29 -16.51 -20.75
CA ASN A 107 5.18 -17.23 -21.67
C ASN A 107 6.55 -17.37 -21.00
N GLY A 108 7.04 -18.61 -20.88
CA GLY A 108 8.38 -18.91 -20.37
C GLY A 108 8.54 -18.86 -18.84
N ARG A 109 7.47 -18.57 -18.08
CA ARG A 109 7.50 -18.62 -16.62
C ARG A 109 7.34 -20.06 -16.12
N ASP A 110 8.11 -20.43 -15.11
CA ASP A 110 8.02 -21.71 -14.41
C ASP A 110 6.81 -21.79 -13.45
N GLU A 111 6.63 -22.95 -12.82
CA GLU A 111 5.58 -23.22 -11.82
C GLU A 111 5.89 -22.66 -10.43
N TYR A 112 6.89 -21.78 -10.30
CA TYR A 112 7.18 -21.13 -9.02
C TYR A 112 5.91 -20.43 -8.51
N PRO A 113 5.53 -20.61 -7.24
CA PRO A 113 4.31 -19.99 -6.71
C PRO A 113 4.25 -18.49 -7.01
N PHE A 114 3.05 -17.99 -7.26
CA PHE A 114 2.84 -16.62 -7.74
C PHE A 114 1.76 -15.94 -6.92
N HIS A 115 2.18 -15.02 -6.06
CA HIS A 115 1.33 -14.20 -5.22
C HIS A 115 1.77 -12.74 -5.40
N PRO A 116 1.32 -12.08 -6.48
CA PRO A 116 1.74 -10.73 -6.81
C PRO A 116 1.14 -9.74 -5.82
N GLU A 117 1.93 -8.76 -5.39
CA GLU A 117 1.46 -7.73 -4.47
C GLU A 117 1.71 -6.31 -4.98
N GLY A 118 2.98 -5.89 -5.08
CA GLY A 118 3.37 -4.61 -5.67
C GLY A 118 3.76 -4.76 -7.14
N LEU A 119 3.53 -3.73 -7.94
CA LEU A 119 3.89 -3.74 -9.36
C LEU A 119 4.31 -2.36 -9.86
N ASP A 120 5.15 -2.35 -10.89
CA ASP A 120 5.45 -1.11 -11.62
C ASP A 120 5.65 -1.38 -13.10
N LEU A 121 5.24 -0.42 -13.94
CA LEU A 121 5.29 -0.54 -15.39
C LEU A 121 6.20 0.53 -15.96
N ILE A 122 7.27 0.10 -16.62
CA ILE A 122 8.21 0.99 -17.30
C ILE A 122 8.18 0.83 -18.80
N SER A 123 8.58 1.88 -19.52
CA SER A 123 8.85 1.82 -20.95
C SER A 123 10.34 1.95 -21.20
N SER A 124 10.94 1.01 -21.94
CA SER A 124 12.35 1.03 -22.30
C SER A 124 12.57 0.43 -23.68
N GLY A 125 13.37 1.07 -24.53
CA GLY A 125 13.69 0.57 -25.87
C GLY A 125 12.45 0.29 -26.76
N GLY A 126 11.37 1.07 -26.61
CA GLY A 126 10.12 0.89 -27.36
C GLY A 126 9.26 -0.29 -26.88
N SER A 127 9.67 -1.02 -25.84
CA SER A 127 8.90 -2.07 -25.19
C SER A 127 8.46 -1.64 -23.80
N LYS A 128 7.47 -2.35 -23.25
CA LYS A 128 7.03 -2.15 -21.86
C LYS A 128 7.43 -3.34 -21.00
N TYR A 129 7.81 -3.05 -19.77
CA TYR A 129 8.24 -4.06 -18.81
C TYR A 129 7.49 -3.88 -17.50
N LEU A 130 6.98 -4.98 -16.98
CA LEU A 130 6.26 -5.05 -15.72
C LEU A 130 7.16 -5.70 -14.67
N TYR A 131 7.52 -4.92 -13.67
CA TYR A 131 8.06 -5.45 -12.42
C TYR A 131 6.92 -5.93 -11.54
N VAL A 132 7.10 -7.08 -10.93
CA VAL A 132 6.14 -7.68 -10.01
C VAL A 132 6.87 -8.15 -8.76
N VAL A 133 6.48 -7.61 -7.60
CA VAL A 133 6.83 -8.19 -6.32
C VAL A 133 5.99 -9.45 -6.10
N ASN A 134 6.65 -10.60 -5.99
CA ASN A 134 6.02 -11.89 -5.83
C ASN A 134 6.33 -12.47 -4.43
N TYR A 135 5.29 -12.56 -3.59
CA TYR A 135 5.32 -13.24 -2.28
C TYR A 135 5.07 -14.74 -2.43
N ALA A 136 5.85 -15.41 -3.27
CA ALA A 136 5.63 -16.80 -3.69
C ALA A 136 5.41 -17.80 -2.55
N ARG A 137 6.16 -17.66 -1.46
CA ARG A 137 5.89 -18.32 -0.18
C ARG A 137 6.23 -17.32 0.91
N MET A 138 5.70 -17.51 2.11
CA MET A 138 5.95 -16.63 3.27
C MET A 138 7.44 -16.34 3.52
N GLN A 139 8.35 -17.19 3.04
CA GLN A 139 9.81 -17.04 3.21
C GLN A 139 10.61 -17.00 1.91
N GLN A 140 9.98 -16.93 0.73
CA GLN A 140 10.69 -16.91 -0.54
C GLN A 140 10.22 -15.79 -1.48
N PRO A 141 10.23 -14.53 -1.03
CA PRO A 141 9.86 -13.41 -1.89
C PRO A 141 10.86 -13.25 -3.03
N ALA A 142 10.37 -12.72 -4.14
CA ALA A 142 11.18 -12.40 -5.31
C ALA A 142 10.62 -11.19 -6.05
N VAL A 143 11.45 -10.60 -6.92
CA VAL A 143 10.98 -9.67 -7.95
C VAL A 143 11.00 -10.41 -9.27
N GLU A 144 9.90 -10.38 -10.00
CA GLU A 144 9.80 -10.97 -11.35
C GLU A 144 9.64 -9.86 -12.38
N LEU A 145 10.32 -10.03 -13.51
CA LEU A 145 10.29 -9.08 -14.62
C LEU A 145 9.66 -9.73 -15.83
N PHE A 146 8.73 -9.02 -16.45
CA PHE A 146 8.05 -9.44 -17.66
C PHE A 146 8.13 -8.37 -18.73
N ARG A 147 8.35 -8.75 -19.98
CA ARG A 147 8.02 -7.90 -21.12
C ARG A 147 6.53 -8.02 -21.40
N VAL A 148 5.86 -6.89 -21.54
CA VAL A 148 4.41 -6.81 -21.72
C VAL A 148 4.08 -6.82 -23.21
N ASP A 149 3.39 -7.86 -23.67
CA ASP A 149 2.80 -7.94 -25.00
C ASP A 149 1.30 -7.59 -24.93
N ARG A 150 0.52 -7.97 -25.96
CA ARG A 150 -0.92 -7.66 -26.03
C ARG A 150 -1.70 -8.32 -24.90
N ASP A 151 -1.67 -9.62 -24.74
CA ASP A 151 -2.41 -10.35 -23.70
C ASP A 151 -1.52 -11.34 -22.93
N THR A 152 -0.21 -11.26 -23.19
CA THR A 152 0.81 -12.15 -22.67
C THR A 152 1.89 -11.37 -21.93
N LEU A 153 2.34 -11.92 -20.80
CA LEU A 153 3.53 -11.50 -20.08
C LEU A 153 4.66 -12.48 -20.41
N VAL A 154 5.68 -12.00 -21.14
CA VAL A 154 6.86 -12.78 -21.49
C VAL A 154 7.84 -12.68 -20.34
N PHE A 155 8.11 -13.81 -19.68
CA PHE A 155 9.01 -13.87 -18.53
C PHE A 155 10.45 -13.55 -18.95
N MET A 156 11.05 -12.58 -18.26
CA MET A 156 12.42 -12.13 -18.54
C MET A 156 13.41 -12.58 -17.47
N GLY A 157 12.94 -12.73 -16.23
CA GLY A 157 13.75 -13.24 -15.16
C GLY A 157 13.12 -13.05 -13.80
N ARG A 158 13.76 -13.66 -12.80
CA ARG A 158 13.41 -13.55 -11.40
C ARG A 158 14.65 -13.14 -10.62
N TYR A 159 14.55 -12.01 -9.94
CA TYR A 159 15.56 -11.53 -9.02
C TYR A 159 15.30 -12.08 -7.62
N ARG A 160 16.29 -12.78 -7.07
CA ARG A 160 16.32 -13.26 -5.68
C ARG A 160 17.61 -12.76 -5.04
N ASN A 161 17.49 -12.08 -3.92
CA ASN A 161 18.62 -11.53 -3.19
C ASN A 161 18.26 -11.47 -1.70
N SER A 162 19.25 -11.53 -0.81
CA SER A 162 19.05 -11.39 0.64
C SER A 162 18.52 -10.00 1.05
N ALA A 163 18.59 -9.02 0.15
CA ALA A 163 17.94 -7.72 0.26
C ALA A 163 16.42 -7.80 0.17
N ILE A 164 15.85 -8.84 -0.44
CA ILE A 164 14.39 -9.05 -0.55
C ILE A 164 13.92 -9.79 0.70
N GLN A 165 13.44 -9.06 1.70
CA GLN A 165 13.08 -9.62 3.02
C GLN A 165 11.58 -9.63 3.24
N ALA A 166 10.96 -8.45 3.07
CA ALA A 166 9.52 -8.24 3.21
C ALA A 166 9.12 -7.20 2.16
N PRO A 167 9.22 -7.52 0.86
CA PRO A 167 9.13 -6.51 -0.20
C PRO A 167 7.71 -5.94 -0.31
N SER A 168 7.51 -4.68 0.04
CA SER A 168 6.18 -4.05 -0.03
C SER A 168 5.86 -3.57 -1.44
N ASP A 169 6.83 -2.96 -2.11
CA ASP A 169 6.63 -2.27 -3.38
C ASP A 169 7.92 -2.15 -4.20
N ILE A 170 7.78 -1.77 -5.47
CA ILE A 170 8.88 -1.63 -6.43
C ILE A 170 8.66 -0.41 -7.33
N VAL A 171 9.74 0.24 -7.74
CA VAL A 171 9.72 1.24 -8.83
C VAL A 171 10.86 0.93 -9.78
N GLY A 172 10.53 0.66 -11.04
CA GLY A 172 11.48 0.45 -12.11
C GLY A 172 12.07 1.76 -12.62
N LEU A 173 13.34 1.70 -12.99
CA LEU A 173 14.12 2.80 -13.56
C LEU A 173 14.66 2.44 -14.96
N GLY A 174 14.72 1.15 -15.25
CA GLY A 174 15.19 0.52 -16.48
C GLY A 174 14.92 -0.98 -16.38
N VAL A 175 15.37 -1.79 -17.36
CA VAL A 175 15.10 -3.25 -17.39
C VAL A 175 15.83 -4.01 -16.28
N ASP A 176 16.92 -3.44 -15.75
CA ASP A 176 17.74 -4.04 -14.69
C ASP A 176 18.02 -3.06 -13.55
N GLN A 177 17.25 -1.96 -13.47
CA GLN A 177 17.45 -0.93 -12.44
C GLN A 177 16.13 -0.62 -11.78
N PHE A 178 16.07 -0.70 -10.45
CA PHE A 178 14.84 -0.44 -9.71
C PHE A 178 15.12 -0.09 -8.24
N TYR A 179 14.15 0.54 -7.59
CA TYR A 179 14.09 0.61 -6.15
C TYR A 179 13.21 -0.51 -5.62
N LEU A 180 13.71 -1.24 -4.62
CA LEU A 180 12.97 -2.26 -3.89
C LEU A 180 12.69 -1.76 -2.48
N LEU A 181 11.41 -1.60 -2.14
CA LEU A 181 10.99 -1.22 -0.80
C LEU A 181 10.70 -2.47 0.01
N ASN A 182 11.39 -2.65 1.14
CA ASN A 182 10.95 -3.59 2.16
C ASN A 182 10.09 -2.86 3.19
N GLY A 183 8.92 -3.42 3.43
CA GLY A 183 7.98 -3.02 4.46
C GLY A 183 8.48 -3.32 5.86
N ARG A 184 7.55 -3.29 6.81
CA ARG A 184 7.83 -3.69 8.19
C ARG A 184 8.14 -5.19 8.24
N SER A 185 9.18 -5.58 8.96
CA SER A 185 9.60 -6.98 9.07
C SER A 185 8.52 -7.86 9.72
N ASP A 186 8.30 -9.04 9.16
CA ASP A 186 7.41 -10.07 9.73
C ASP A 186 8.01 -10.77 10.96
N ASN A 187 9.31 -10.61 11.20
CA ASN A 187 9.98 -11.15 12.37
C ASN A 187 9.71 -10.29 13.63
N ALA A 188 9.01 -10.88 14.60
CA ALA A 188 8.60 -10.20 15.84
C ALA A 188 9.79 -9.71 16.69
N LEU A 189 10.89 -10.48 16.77
CA LEU A 189 12.08 -10.09 17.54
C LEU A 189 12.79 -8.90 16.89
N VAL A 190 12.90 -8.89 15.56
CA VAL A 190 13.46 -7.75 14.81
C VAL A 190 12.60 -6.50 15.03
N ARG A 191 11.27 -6.63 14.95
CA ARG A 191 10.36 -5.51 15.24
C ARG A 191 10.51 -4.99 16.66
N MET A 192 10.58 -5.88 17.65
CA MET A 192 10.70 -5.52 19.06
C MET A 192 12.03 -4.83 19.34
N GLY A 193 13.14 -5.40 18.88
CA GLY A 193 14.47 -4.83 19.04
C GLY A 193 14.62 -3.46 18.37
N ARG A 194 14.13 -3.30 17.14
CA ARG A 194 14.10 -2.00 16.44
C ARG A 194 13.18 -0.99 17.13
N GLY A 195 12.01 -1.45 17.60
CA GLY A 195 11.06 -0.63 18.34
C GLY A 195 11.63 -0.08 19.66
N LEU A 196 12.41 -0.87 20.40
CA LEU A 196 13.11 -0.42 21.62
C LEU A 196 14.14 0.69 21.34
N LEU A 197 14.66 0.74 20.11
CA LEU A 197 15.56 1.80 19.63
C LEU A 197 14.81 2.96 18.94
N PHE A 198 13.47 2.96 18.99
CA PHE A 198 12.61 3.91 18.25
C PHE A 198 12.88 3.93 16.74
N GLN A 199 13.35 2.82 16.17
CA GLN A 199 13.63 2.67 14.75
C GLN A 199 12.57 1.81 14.07
N GLY A 200 12.24 2.19 12.84
CA GLY A 200 11.51 1.33 11.93
C GLY A 200 12.34 0.13 11.46
N SER A 201 11.68 -0.87 10.89
CA SER A 201 12.36 -2.05 10.32
C SER A 201 12.40 -2.05 8.79
N GLY A 202 11.66 -1.13 8.16
CA GLY A 202 11.65 -0.98 6.71
C GLY A 202 12.95 -0.35 6.19
N ASN A 203 13.21 -0.61 4.92
CA ASN A 203 14.39 -0.13 4.22
C ASN A 203 14.12 -0.05 2.72
N LEU A 204 14.92 0.74 2.02
CA LEU A 204 14.87 0.89 0.58
C LEU A 204 16.22 0.46 0.01
N TYR A 205 16.18 -0.42 -0.99
CA TYR A 205 17.35 -0.76 -1.79
C TYR A 205 17.24 -0.11 -3.16
N TYR A 206 18.35 0.41 -3.66
CA TYR A 206 18.58 0.63 -5.08
C TYR A 206 19.24 -0.63 -5.63
N VAL A 207 18.69 -1.17 -6.71
CA VAL A 207 19.25 -2.33 -7.41
C VAL A 207 19.68 -1.89 -8.80
N ASP A 208 20.92 -2.24 -9.14
CA ASP A 208 21.47 -2.12 -10.49
C ASP A 208 22.03 -3.49 -10.90
N GLN A 209 21.42 -4.09 -11.91
CA GLN A 209 21.65 -5.46 -12.33
C GLN A 209 21.41 -6.44 -11.18
N TYR A 210 22.48 -6.92 -10.54
CA TYR A 210 22.42 -7.85 -9.41
C TYR A 210 22.91 -7.27 -8.08
N GLU A 211 23.40 -6.02 -8.10
CA GLU A 211 23.93 -5.37 -6.92
C GLU A 211 22.83 -4.58 -6.20
N ALA A 212 22.55 -4.97 -4.95
CA ALA A 212 21.59 -4.28 -4.11
C ALA A 212 22.31 -3.40 -3.08
N THR A 213 22.12 -2.08 -3.20
CA THR A 213 22.64 -1.09 -2.26
C THR A 213 21.51 -0.55 -1.39
N MET A 214 21.61 -0.70 -0.06
CA MET A 214 20.64 -0.10 0.86
C MET A 214 20.83 1.42 0.85
N VAL A 215 19.84 2.15 0.37
CA VAL A 215 19.87 3.62 0.26
C VAL A 215 19.12 4.30 1.40
N LEU A 216 18.12 3.65 1.99
CA LEU A 216 17.43 4.12 3.19
C LEU A 216 17.25 2.99 4.19
N ARG A 217 17.32 3.32 5.49
CA ARG A 217 17.15 2.39 6.61
C ARG A 217 16.28 3.01 7.70
N GLY A 218 15.54 2.18 8.42
CA GLY A 218 14.80 2.62 9.60
C GLY A 218 13.46 3.26 9.26
N LEU A 219 12.92 2.99 8.06
CA LEU A 219 11.59 3.41 7.67
C LEU A 219 10.57 2.76 8.61
N SER A 220 9.64 3.56 9.12
CA SER A 220 8.75 3.20 10.22
C SER A 220 7.82 2.05 9.84
N SER A 221 7.03 2.28 8.79
CA SER A 221 6.10 1.32 8.21
C SER A 221 5.88 1.68 6.75
N PRO A 222 6.89 1.55 5.89
CA PRO A 222 6.75 1.97 4.52
C PRO A 222 5.86 0.98 3.77
N SER A 223 4.98 1.50 2.91
CA SER A 223 3.95 0.71 2.21
C SER A 223 4.06 0.80 0.69
N SER A 224 4.48 1.93 0.14
CA SER A 224 4.48 2.14 -1.31
C SER A 224 5.47 3.19 -1.78
N LEU A 225 5.83 3.09 -3.05
CA LEU A 225 6.69 3.99 -3.79
C LEU A 225 5.92 4.64 -4.95
N ALA A 226 6.32 5.85 -5.34
CA ALA A 226 5.94 6.43 -6.62
C ALA A 226 7.07 7.29 -7.17
N LEU A 227 7.23 7.31 -8.49
CA LEU A 227 8.23 8.14 -9.16
C LEU A 227 7.54 9.33 -9.84
N SER A 228 8.16 10.50 -9.78
CA SER A 228 7.72 11.63 -10.60
C SER A 228 7.87 11.31 -12.09
N SER A 229 7.06 11.95 -12.93
CA SER A 229 7.01 11.68 -14.38
C SER A 229 8.33 11.94 -15.09
N ASP A 230 9.16 12.85 -14.58
CA ASP A 230 10.51 13.15 -15.07
C ASP A 230 11.59 12.21 -14.48
N GLY A 231 11.20 11.30 -13.57
CA GLY A 231 12.08 10.38 -12.90
C GLY A 231 12.95 10.99 -11.82
N THR A 232 12.81 12.28 -11.48
CA THR A 232 13.78 12.97 -10.60
C THR A 232 13.45 12.84 -9.11
N THR A 233 12.19 12.61 -8.75
CA THR A 233 11.74 12.55 -7.36
C THR A 233 11.11 11.19 -7.05
N LEU A 234 11.63 10.51 -6.05
CA LEU A 234 11.05 9.30 -5.48
C LEU A 234 10.21 9.68 -4.25
N TRP A 235 8.94 9.30 -4.27
CA TRP A 235 8.02 9.42 -3.15
C TRP A 235 7.87 8.09 -2.43
N ILE A 236 7.88 8.15 -1.10
CA ILE A 236 7.72 6.98 -0.24
C ILE A 236 6.58 7.24 0.73
N ALA A 237 5.59 6.35 0.73
CA ALA A 237 4.59 6.25 1.79
C ALA A 237 5.25 5.60 3.01
N ASP A 238 5.44 6.33 4.11
CA ASP A 238 6.05 5.80 5.34
C ASP A 238 5.45 6.43 6.61
N GLY A 239 4.87 5.58 7.46
CA GLY A 239 4.14 6.02 8.65
C GLY A 239 2.85 6.74 8.24
N SER A 240 2.69 7.99 8.69
CA SER A 240 1.59 8.87 8.30
C SER A 240 2.08 10.02 7.42
N SER A 241 2.97 9.74 6.47
CA SER A 241 3.58 10.77 5.63
C SER A 241 3.96 10.27 4.25
N LEU A 242 3.98 11.19 3.29
CA LEU A 242 4.62 11.04 1.99
C LEU A 242 6.00 11.71 2.07
N LYS A 243 7.07 10.96 1.92
CA LYS A 243 8.45 11.47 1.98
C LYS A 243 9.01 11.57 0.56
N GLY A 244 9.39 12.78 0.17
CA GLY A 244 10.01 13.05 -1.13
C GLY A 244 11.52 12.98 -1.03
N TYR A 245 12.14 12.34 -2.02
CA TYR A 245 13.59 12.27 -2.17
C TYR A 245 13.99 12.63 -3.60
N GLN A 246 14.95 13.55 -3.72
CA GLN A 246 15.61 13.84 -4.98
C GLN A 246 16.55 12.69 -5.33
N ARG A 247 16.38 12.13 -6.51
CA ARG A 247 17.29 11.13 -7.07
C ARG A 247 18.52 11.82 -7.65
N GLY A 248 19.69 11.29 -7.32
CA GLY A 248 20.95 11.63 -7.97
C GLY A 248 21.39 10.52 -8.94
N ALA A 249 22.69 10.45 -9.21
CA ALA A 249 23.26 9.36 -10.01
C ALA A 249 23.33 8.06 -9.20
N GLY A 250 22.99 6.92 -9.82
CA GLY A 250 23.04 5.60 -9.20
C GLY A 250 22.22 5.52 -7.91
N SER A 251 22.89 5.18 -6.80
CA SER A 251 22.27 5.00 -5.49
C SER A 251 22.08 6.28 -4.68
N GLN A 252 22.42 7.46 -5.22
CA GLN A 252 22.26 8.73 -4.50
C GLN A 252 20.78 9.09 -4.35
N LEU A 253 20.39 9.42 -3.11
CA LEU A 253 19.01 9.75 -2.76
C LEU A 253 18.99 10.77 -1.61
N ASP A 254 18.54 11.99 -1.89
CA ASP A 254 18.58 13.12 -0.96
C ASP A 254 17.17 13.48 -0.49
N PHE A 255 16.94 13.57 0.82
CA PHE A 255 15.63 13.94 1.36
C PHE A 255 15.31 15.41 1.06
N ILE A 256 14.16 15.68 0.44
CA ILE A 256 13.74 17.04 0.06
C ILE A 256 12.52 17.55 0.81
N GLY A 257 11.77 16.68 1.48
CA GLY A 257 10.62 17.10 2.28
C GLY A 257 9.63 15.98 2.57
N SER A 258 8.62 16.32 3.36
CA SER A 258 7.54 15.39 3.70
C SER A 258 6.20 16.09 3.79
N ILE A 259 5.16 15.41 3.33
CA ILE A 259 3.76 15.81 3.47
C ILE A 259 3.15 14.94 4.58
N SER A 260 2.68 15.56 5.65
CA SER A 260 1.99 14.85 6.75
C SER A 260 0.55 14.54 6.35
N LEU A 261 0.10 13.33 6.69
CA LEU A 261 -1.24 12.83 6.42
C LEU A 261 -1.94 12.47 7.72
N ASP A 262 -3.27 12.53 7.74
CA ASP A 262 -4.10 12.07 8.85
C ASP A 262 -4.40 10.56 8.74
N GLY A 263 -3.33 9.76 8.70
CA GLY A 263 -3.40 8.31 8.61
C GLY A 263 -2.32 7.71 7.71
N ARG A 264 -2.35 6.38 7.59
CA ARG A 264 -1.34 5.60 6.87
C ARG A 264 -1.70 5.52 5.38
N PRO A 265 -0.87 6.04 4.46
CA PRO A 265 -1.12 5.89 3.03
C PRO A 265 -0.97 4.42 2.57
N GLY A 266 -1.81 4.01 1.63
CA GLY A 266 -1.70 2.74 0.91
C GLY A 266 -0.78 2.85 -0.31
N ARG A 267 -1.23 2.32 -1.46
CA ARG A 267 -0.53 2.41 -2.75
C ARG A 267 -0.58 3.82 -3.31
N LEU A 268 0.58 4.30 -3.71
CA LEU A 268 0.75 5.61 -4.32
C LEU A 268 0.60 5.50 -5.84
N SER A 269 -0.08 6.48 -6.44
CA SER A 269 0.10 6.80 -7.85
C SER A 269 0.53 8.26 -7.98
N TYR A 270 1.44 8.53 -8.91
CA TYR A 270 1.88 9.89 -9.23
C TYR A 270 1.46 10.24 -10.65
N ARG A 271 0.89 11.43 -10.84
CA ARG A 271 0.61 12.00 -12.16
C ARG A 271 0.49 13.52 -12.06
N ASP A 272 1.17 14.22 -12.96
CA ASP A 272 1.04 15.68 -13.15
C ASP A 272 1.22 16.49 -11.84
N GLY A 273 2.24 16.15 -11.05
CA GLY A 273 2.51 16.82 -9.77
C GLY A 273 1.58 16.42 -8.63
N GLN A 274 0.66 15.49 -8.85
CA GLN A 274 -0.29 15.01 -7.85
C GLN A 274 0.03 13.57 -7.45
N ILE A 275 -0.04 13.29 -6.16
CA ILE A 275 0.02 11.95 -5.58
C ILE A 275 -1.37 11.58 -5.12
N VAL A 276 -1.89 10.46 -5.59
CA VAL A 276 -3.17 9.91 -5.13
C VAL A 276 -2.91 8.64 -4.34
N THR A 277 -3.56 8.53 -3.18
CA THR A 277 -3.46 7.36 -2.31
C THR A 277 -4.70 7.20 -1.45
N ALA A 278 -5.01 5.97 -1.07
CA ALA A 278 -5.96 5.72 -0.01
C ALA A 278 -5.31 5.95 1.36
N ILE A 279 -6.11 6.29 2.36
CA ILE A 279 -5.74 6.22 3.77
C ILE A 279 -6.27 4.92 4.34
N LEU A 280 -5.35 4.05 4.74
CA LEU A 280 -5.65 2.71 5.22
C LEU A 280 -6.43 2.78 6.54
N PRO A 281 -7.51 1.98 6.68
CA PRO A 281 -8.21 1.87 7.94
C PRO A 281 -7.32 1.36 9.08
N GLY A 282 -7.80 1.55 10.31
CA GLY A 282 -7.15 1.03 11.51
C GLY A 282 -6.93 -0.48 11.42
N SER A 283 -5.84 -0.97 12.02
CA SER A 283 -5.42 -2.38 11.89
C SER A 283 -6.47 -3.38 12.37
N TRP A 284 -7.30 -3.02 13.35
CA TRP A 284 -8.40 -3.87 13.81
C TRP A 284 -9.53 -3.97 12.79
N ALA A 285 -9.95 -2.84 12.21
CA ALA A 285 -10.96 -2.82 11.16
C ALA A 285 -10.50 -3.61 9.93
N MET A 286 -9.26 -3.41 9.49
CA MET A 286 -8.64 -4.19 8.42
C MET A 286 -8.68 -5.70 8.69
N ARG A 287 -8.32 -6.14 9.91
CA ARG A 287 -8.39 -7.57 10.27
C ARG A 287 -9.81 -8.12 10.26
N SER A 288 -10.80 -7.35 10.74
CA SER A 288 -12.21 -7.77 10.70
C SER A 288 -12.68 -7.99 9.27
N HIS A 289 -12.36 -7.06 8.37
CA HIS A 289 -12.72 -7.17 6.95
C HIS A 289 -11.95 -8.27 6.20
N ALA A 290 -10.70 -8.52 6.59
CA ALA A 290 -9.91 -9.64 6.08
C ALA A 290 -10.55 -10.98 6.44
N SER A 291 -11.05 -11.14 7.67
CA SER A 291 -11.71 -12.37 8.11
C SER A 291 -13.12 -12.55 7.56
N ASP A 292 -13.83 -11.46 7.27
CA ASP A 292 -15.22 -11.50 6.85
C ASP A 292 -15.55 -10.32 5.91
N SER A 293 -15.92 -10.64 4.66
CA SER A 293 -16.32 -9.65 3.65
C SER A 293 -17.59 -8.86 3.99
N ALA A 294 -18.42 -9.36 4.92
CA ALA A 294 -19.60 -8.65 5.42
C ALA A 294 -19.24 -7.57 6.45
N SER A 295 -18.07 -7.67 7.09
CA SER A 295 -17.54 -6.62 7.96
C SER A 295 -17.05 -5.44 7.12
N LYS A 296 -17.95 -4.50 6.81
CA LYS A 296 -17.63 -3.30 6.02
C LYS A 296 -16.74 -2.33 6.79
N VAL A 297 -15.82 -1.70 6.08
CA VAL A 297 -14.85 -0.75 6.64
C VAL A 297 -14.71 0.43 5.71
N SER A 298 -14.61 1.63 6.27
CA SER A 298 -14.52 2.86 5.49
C SER A 298 -13.35 2.86 4.50
N SER A 299 -13.53 3.64 3.44
CA SER A 299 -12.50 3.95 2.47
C SER A 299 -12.35 5.45 2.36
N THR A 300 -11.11 5.92 2.37
CA THR A 300 -10.76 7.34 2.24
C THR A 300 -9.69 7.47 1.17
N LEU A 301 -9.89 8.34 0.20
CA LEU A 301 -8.91 8.65 -0.84
C LEU A 301 -8.54 10.13 -0.77
N ILE A 302 -7.25 10.41 -0.80
CA ILE A 302 -6.72 11.77 -0.80
C ILE A 302 -5.88 12.01 -2.04
N GLN A 303 -5.77 13.28 -2.37
CA GLN A 303 -4.82 13.79 -3.35
C GLN A 303 -3.89 14.79 -2.67
N ALA A 304 -2.59 14.60 -2.83
CA ALA A 304 -1.57 15.50 -2.34
C ALA A 304 -0.84 16.17 -3.51
N ASP A 305 -0.69 17.48 -3.45
CA ASP A 305 0.12 18.25 -4.38
C ASP A 305 1.60 18.13 -3.96
N ALA A 306 2.42 17.56 -4.83
CA ALA A 306 3.82 17.23 -4.54
C ALA A 306 4.72 18.46 -4.33
N GLY A 307 4.34 19.63 -4.87
CA GLY A 307 5.14 20.86 -4.79
C GLY A 307 4.78 21.73 -3.59
N THR A 308 3.48 21.88 -3.32
CA THR A 308 2.95 22.72 -2.23
C THR A 308 2.75 21.96 -0.93
N GLY A 309 2.64 20.63 -1.00
CA GLY A 309 2.27 19.78 0.13
C GLY A 309 0.81 19.86 0.55
N SER A 310 -0.04 20.53 -0.24
CA SER A 310 -1.47 20.62 0.06
C SER A 310 -2.14 19.25 -0.11
N VAL A 311 -3.08 18.91 0.77
CA VAL A 311 -3.78 17.62 0.78
C VAL A 311 -5.27 17.87 0.71
N GLN A 312 -5.95 17.14 -0.17
CA GLN A 312 -7.38 17.26 -0.43
C GLN A 312 -8.03 15.89 -0.31
N LEU A 313 -9.19 15.82 0.35
CA LEU A 313 -10.06 14.66 0.32
C LEU A 313 -10.78 14.59 -1.03
N ILE A 314 -10.69 13.46 -1.72
CA ILE A 314 -11.35 13.27 -3.04
C ILE A 314 -12.41 12.18 -3.04
N TYR A 315 -12.35 11.23 -2.09
CA TYR A 315 -13.39 10.22 -1.91
C TYR A 315 -13.46 9.78 -0.45
N GLN A 316 -14.67 9.62 0.07
CA GLN A 316 -14.89 8.98 1.37
C GLN A 316 -16.22 8.22 1.38
N ASP A 317 -16.16 6.95 1.78
CA ASP A 317 -17.29 6.03 1.92
C ASP A 317 -17.19 5.23 3.22
N ASP A 318 -18.32 4.76 3.75
CA ASP A 318 -18.40 3.96 4.97
C ASP A 318 -18.07 2.47 4.77
N GLY A 319 -17.76 2.07 3.54
CA GLY A 319 -17.44 0.72 3.12
C GLY A 319 -18.56 0.04 2.34
N SER A 320 -19.73 0.70 2.22
CA SER A 320 -20.87 0.18 1.47
C SER A 320 -20.61 0.11 -0.04
N GLU A 321 -19.82 1.02 -0.59
CA GLU A 321 -19.44 1.06 -1.99
C GLU A 321 -18.11 0.33 -2.24
N MET A 322 -17.09 0.64 -1.43
CA MET A 322 -15.83 -0.09 -1.42
C MET A 322 -15.27 -0.12 -0.01
N SER A 323 -15.01 -1.31 0.51
CA SER A 323 -14.33 -1.47 1.78
C SER A 323 -12.81 -1.47 1.62
N ALA A 324 -12.13 -0.78 2.53
CA ALA A 324 -10.68 -0.82 2.67
C ALA A 324 -9.91 -0.56 1.36
N ALA A 325 -10.24 0.53 0.66
CA ALA A 325 -9.48 1.00 -0.49
C ALA A 325 -7.98 1.07 -0.15
N ASN A 326 -7.15 0.59 -1.07
CA ASN A 326 -5.70 0.53 -0.89
C ASN A 326 -4.98 1.58 -1.73
N GLY A 327 -5.51 1.93 -2.90
CA GLY A 327 -4.93 2.97 -3.76
C GLY A 327 -5.80 3.24 -4.96
N ALA A 328 -5.39 4.21 -5.78
CA ALA A 328 -6.14 4.54 -6.98
C ALA A 328 -5.25 5.09 -8.09
N ILE A 329 -5.69 4.92 -9.33
CA ILE A 329 -5.07 5.49 -10.54
C ILE A 329 -6.07 6.37 -11.26
N ARG A 330 -5.61 7.57 -11.65
CA ARG A 330 -6.35 8.48 -12.53
C ARG A 330 -6.01 8.19 -14.00
N ASN A 331 -7.03 8.16 -14.85
CA ASN A 331 -6.84 8.22 -16.30
C ASN A 331 -7.98 8.97 -16.98
N GLY A 332 -7.65 10.06 -17.69
CA GLY A 332 -8.64 10.97 -18.24
C GLY A 332 -9.58 11.51 -17.17
N GLY A 333 -10.89 11.52 -17.45
CA GLY A 333 -11.94 11.92 -16.50
C GLY A 333 -12.39 10.81 -15.54
N LYS A 334 -11.61 9.74 -15.38
CA LYS A 334 -11.94 8.59 -14.53
C LYS A 334 -10.87 8.34 -13.48
N ILE A 335 -11.29 7.72 -12.38
CA ILE A 335 -10.41 7.20 -11.33
C ILE A 335 -10.80 5.75 -11.02
N TYR A 336 -9.79 4.93 -10.78
CA TYR A 336 -9.91 3.49 -10.56
C TYR A 336 -9.33 3.16 -9.20
N LEU A 337 -10.15 2.69 -8.27
CA LEU A 337 -9.76 2.34 -6.91
C LEU A 337 -9.56 0.83 -6.81
N GLY A 338 -8.48 0.44 -6.15
CA GLY A 338 -8.15 -0.95 -5.82
C GLY A 338 -8.23 -1.23 -4.33
N GLN A 339 -8.25 -2.51 -3.97
CA GLN A 339 -8.35 -3.00 -2.59
C GLN A 339 -7.73 -4.39 -2.47
N VAL A 340 -7.46 -4.86 -1.27
CA VAL A 340 -6.64 -6.09 -1.09
C VAL A 340 -7.46 -7.38 -0.90
N TYR A 341 -8.79 -7.31 -0.75
CA TYR A 341 -9.59 -8.47 -0.36
C TYR A 341 -10.75 -8.85 -1.30
N ASP A 342 -11.74 -7.99 -1.52
CA ASP A 342 -12.89 -8.34 -2.38
C ASP A 342 -12.50 -8.41 -3.86
N SER A 343 -13.43 -8.92 -4.68
CA SER A 343 -13.16 -9.35 -6.05
C SER A 343 -13.52 -8.33 -7.14
N PHE A 344 -13.26 -7.05 -6.89
CA PHE A 344 -13.54 -5.98 -7.86
C PHE A 344 -12.64 -4.75 -7.69
N LEU A 345 -12.49 -3.98 -8.78
CA LEU A 345 -12.07 -2.57 -8.76
C LEU A 345 -13.29 -1.67 -8.82
N LEU A 346 -13.19 -0.45 -8.30
CA LEU A 346 -14.24 0.56 -8.44
C LEU A 346 -13.79 1.62 -9.46
N ALA A 347 -14.61 1.87 -10.48
CA ALA A 347 -14.33 2.88 -11.51
C ALA A 347 -15.35 4.00 -11.42
N CYS A 348 -14.90 5.23 -11.16
CA CYS A 348 -15.75 6.40 -10.94
C CYS A 348 -15.34 7.56 -11.85
N ASP A 349 -16.23 8.54 -12.01
CA ASP A 349 -15.83 9.86 -12.53
C ASP A 349 -14.87 10.54 -11.56
N TYR A 350 -13.80 11.12 -12.11
CA TYR A 350 -12.84 11.91 -11.35
C TYR A 350 -13.30 13.39 -11.31
N PRO A 351 -13.30 14.03 -10.12
CA PRO A 351 -13.87 15.37 -9.91
C PRO A 351 -13.12 16.51 -10.59
#